data_AF-A0A7Y4SGN1-F1
#
_entry.id   AF-A0A7Y4SGN1-F1
#
_cell.length_a   1.000
_cell.length_b   1.000
_cell.length_c   1.000
_cell.angle_alpha   90.00
_cell.angle_beta   90.00
_cell.angle_gamma   90.00
#
_symmetry.space_group_name_H-M   'P 1'
#
loop_
_entity.id
_entity.type
_entity.pdbx_description
1 polymer ?
#
loop_
_entity_poly.entity_id
_entity_poly.type
_entity_poly.pdbx_seq_one_letter_code
_entity_poly.pdbx_strand_id
1 'polypeptide(L)' 'MIDRHWDGITAYCKPENKVALGFVEGMNNKIRVMQRRSYGLRDEEYLRLKVLISMLDSI' A
#
# COMPACT_ATOMS: atom_id res chain seq x y z
N MET A 1 -8.83 -8.62 -21.30
CA MET A 1 -8.95 -8.78 -19.81
C MET A 1 -8.75 -7.43 -19.12
N ILE A 2 -7.72 -6.67 -19.53
CA ILE A 2 -7.51 -5.27 -19.13
C ILE A 2 -8.52 -4.35 -19.84
N ASP A 3 -8.80 -4.58 -21.13
CA ASP A 3 -9.69 -3.71 -21.94
C ASP A 3 -11.13 -3.66 -21.40
N ARG A 4 -11.61 -4.73 -20.76
CA ARG A 4 -12.96 -4.78 -20.16
C ARG A 4 -13.11 -3.96 -18.88
N HIS A 5 -12.00 -3.60 -18.23
CA HIS A 5 -11.99 -2.87 -16.95
C HIS A 5 -11.24 -1.54 -17.07
N TRP A 6 -10.88 -1.14 -18.29
CA TRP A 6 -10.03 0.01 -18.56
C TRP A 6 -10.57 1.29 -17.94
N ASP A 7 -11.88 1.54 -18.08
CA ASP A 7 -12.53 2.73 -17.53
C ASP A 7 -12.48 2.76 -16.00
N GLY A 8 -12.60 1.59 -15.35
CA GLY A 8 -12.49 1.47 -13.89
C GLY A 8 -11.06 1.67 -13.37
N ILE A 9 -10.06 1.20 -14.12
CA ILE A 9 -8.64 1.36 -13.76
C ILE A 9 -8.21 2.81 -13.94
N THR A 10 -8.57 3.43 -15.07
CA THR A 10 -8.17 4.80 -15.40
C THR A 10 -8.89 5.86 -14.56
N ALA A 11 -10.10 5.58 -14.06
CA ALA A 11 -10.84 6.48 -13.16
C ALA A 11 -10.06 6.88 -11.88
N TYR A 12 -9.13 6.04 -11.44
CA TYR A 12 -8.30 6.29 -10.25
C TYR A 12 -6.87 6.73 -10.59
N CYS A 13 -6.46 6.65 -11.85
CA CYS A 13 -5.16 7.13 -12.35
C CYS A 13 -5.19 8.64 -12.60
N LYS A 14 -5.47 9.40 -11.55
CA LYS A 14 -5.36 10.86 -11.56
C LYS A 14 -3.88 11.25 -11.72
N PRO A 15 -3.52 12.17 -12.65
CA PRO A 15 -2.14 12.61 -12.87
C PRO A 15 -1.45 13.12 -11.60
N GLU A 16 -2.23 13.66 -10.67
CA GLU A 16 -1.77 14.19 -9.39
C GLU A 16 -1.35 13.08 -8.40
N ASN A 17 -1.86 11.86 -8.59
CA ASN A 17 -1.58 10.69 -7.75
C ASN A 17 -0.48 9.81 -8.35
N LYS A 18 0.45 10.40 -9.11
CA LYS A 18 1.54 9.67 -9.74
C LYS A 18 2.57 9.24 -8.69
N VAL A 19 2.32 8.07 -8.09
CA VAL A 19 3.26 7.41 -7.19
C VAL A 19 4.21 6.53 -7.99
N ALA A 20 5.50 6.54 -7.65
CA ALA A 20 6.47 5.64 -8.27
C ALA A 20 6.09 4.17 -8.02
N LEU A 21 6.05 3.35 -9.08
CA LEU A 21 5.68 1.93 -8.96
C LEU A 21 6.59 1.18 -7.96
N GLY A 22 7.90 1.45 -7.99
CA GLY A 22 8.85 0.85 -7.04
C GLY A 22 8.59 1.24 -5.58
N PHE A 23 8.04 2.43 -5.32
CA PHE A 23 7.61 2.82 -3.98
C PHE A 23 6.41 2.00 -3.52
N VAL A 24 5.38 1.85 -4.37
CA VAL A 24 4.19 1.04 -4.06
C VAL A 24 4.56 -0.43 -3.84
N GLU A 25 5.45 -0.97 -4.66
CA GLU A 25 5.94 -2.34 -4.52
C GLU A 25 6.73 -2.56 -3.22
N GLY A 26 7.64 -1.62 -2.91
CA GLY A 26 8.39 -1.63 -1.65
C GLY A 26 7.47 -1.54 -0.43
N MET A 27 6.47 -0.67 -0.47
CA MET A 27 5.45 -0.53 0.56
C MET A 27 4.65 -1.82 0.75
N ASN A 28 4.18 -2.43 -0.34
CA ASN A 28 3.48 -3.71 -0.30
C ASN A 28 4.32 -4.83 0.31
N ASN A 29 5.63 -4.86 0.01
CA ASN A 29 6.52 -5.86 0.60
C ASN A 29 6.74 -5.62 2.10
N LYS A 30 6.86 -4.36 2.53
CA LYS A 30 6.98 -3.99 3.95
C LYS A 30 5.73 -4.41 4.74
N ILE A 31 4.53 -4.17 4.20
CA ILE A 31 3.26 -4.63 4.78
C ILE A 31 3.23 -6.15 4.91
N ARG A 32 3.63 -6.88 3.86
CA ARG A 32 3.70 -8.35 3.87
C ARG A 32 4.63 -8.86 4.96
N VAL A 33 5.79 -8.23 5.16
CA VAL A 33 6.74 -8.58 6.24
C VAL A 33 6.14 -8.29 7.61
N MET A 34 5.45 -7.16 7.80
CA MET A 34 4.77 -6.83 9.06
C MET A 34 3.69 -7.84 9.42
N GLN A 35 2.83 -8.21 8.46
CA GLN A 35 1.79 -9.21 8.65
C GLN A 35 2.37 -10.60 8.94
N ARG A 36 3.47 -10.98 8.27
CA ARG A 36 4.16 -12.26 8.54
C ARG A 36 4.71 -12.32 9.97
N ARG A 37 5.33 -11.25 10.47
CA ARG A 37 5.91 -11.20 11.83
C ARG A 37 4.87 -11.18 12.93
N SER A 38 3.66 -10.73 12.63
CA SER A 38 2.55 -10.65 13.58
C SER A 38 1.59 -11.85 13.51
N TYR A 39 1.87 -12.85 12.66
CA TYR A 39 0.95 -13.96 12.36
C TYR A 39 -0.45 -13.51 11.89
N GLY A 40 -0.49 -12.35 11.23
CA GLY A 40 -1.71 -11.69 10.77
C GLY A 40 -2.20 -10.60 11.73
N LEU A 41 -2.37 -9.38 11.21
CA LEU A 41 -3.10 -8.30 11.90
C LEU A 41 -4.54 -8.33 11.41
N ARG A 42 -5.47 -8.65 12.31
CA ARG A 42 -6.92 -8.65 12.01
C ARG A 42 -7.56 -7.28 12.14
N ASP A 43 -6.90 -6.39 12.87
CA ASP A 43 -7.31 -5.01 13.08
C ASP A 43 -6.70 -4.13 11.98
N GLU A 44 -7.57 -3.54 11.17
CA GLU A 44 -7.18 -2.68 10.06
C GLU A 44 -6.63 -1.32 10.55
N GLU A 45 -7.20 -0.76 11.62
CA GLU A 45 -6.75 0.50 12.19
C GLU A 45 -5.35 0.36 12.77
N TYR A 46 -5.11 -0.74 13.49
CA TYR A 46 -3.79 -1.04 14.03
C TYR A 46 -2.75 -1.31 12.93
N LEU A 47 -3.14 -1.96 11.83
CA LEU A 47 -2.27 -2.12 10.66
C LEU A 47 -1.91 -0.76 10.04
N ARG A 48 -2.89 0.13 9.86
CA ARG A 48 -2.66 1.49 9.34
C ARG A 48 -1.71 2.29 10.22
N LEU A 49 -1.89 2.24 11.54
CA LEU A 49 -0.98 2.87 12.51
C LEU A 49 0.45 2.32 12.40
N LYS A 50 0.62 1.00 12.32
CA LYS A 50 1.95 0.40 12.13
C LYS A 50 2.61 0.81 10.82
N VAL A 51 1.84 0.88 9.73
CA VAL A 51 2.33 1.36 8.44
C VAL A 51 2.81 2.80 8.57
N LEU A 52 2.01 3.69 9.17
CA LEU A 52 2.35 5.10 9.39
C LEU A 52 3.65 5.25 10.18
N ILE A 53 3.76 4.57 11.33
CA ILE A 53 4.97 4.61 12.18
C ILE A 53 6.20 4.15 11.40
N SER A 54 6.06 3.13 10.55
CA SER A 54 7.19 2.61 9.77
C SER A 54 7.71 3.59 8.70
N MET A 55 6.95 4.63 8.37
CA MET A 55 7.27 5.64 7.35
C MET A 55 7.70 6.97 7.97
N LEU A 56 7.62 7.12 9.30
CA LEU A 56 8.16 8.26 10.02
C LEU A 56 9.66 8.05 10.23
N ASP A 57 10.44 9.11 10.05
CA ASP A 57 11.85 9.09 10.43
C ASP A 57 11.96 8.88 11.94
N SER A 58 12.97 8.09 12.34
CA SER A 58 13.31 7.89 13.74
C SER A 58 13.65 9.26 14.35
N ILE A 59 12.86 9.71 15.32
CA ILE A 59 13.23 10.84 16.19
C ILE A 59 14.51 10.50 16.95
#